data_AF-A0A813I0H4-F1
#
_entry.id   AF-A0A813I0H4-F1
#
_cell.length_a   1.000
_cell.length_b   1.000
_cell.length_c   1.000
_cell.angle_alpha   90.00
_cell.angle_beta   90.00
_cell.angle_gamma   90.00
#
_symmetry.space_group_name_H-M   'P 1'
#
loop_
_entity.id
_entity.type
_entity.pdbx_description
1 polymer ?
#
loop_
_entity_poly.entity_id
_entity_poly.type
_entity_poly.pdbx_seq_one_letter_code
_entity_poly.pdbx_strand_id
1 'polypeptide(L)'
;MPSIRSKSVSAVEGCDGARPPPGTIIKRGSASSRARSVVATLVNVTAQVFQPSCPPAVKVSVEGSLDIAVKVTVQGAKAEGGGLPATCPAGKTSTATFLSSTVIRGAMTKGTITVEGFDPVPFAVAHNDQGTNFVNSKGRCRHTALAAPKWNWREHEEKPTEGKAADIEVMATRFADKAPHLKVQVRPATETELRRCLQFQALREAQEGEDYEALHAQVAKARMAGVEVEQIEKGEERLRELRKQRLHINEGCDKDSLGQAMVWAKVTPLVEVGVQNEPCTASPDCACNEKQNCGEDLQVVPGAVQLCLKDFGSEGDRLFFEELSASAQAVEEGSVWKAGGKFIFSAFDRNQSVSALTRTLNNAGRNRCAKMILQMVAFSEKEYGGYVTAIQVNFHPHGGTYHGQHRDIYSAKQRAGPNCTCTFKKCVGTVCYTVGSSRVCLLETMTDEMSALRPCGETCTGRRERCLLNSGDAMFFNEAWNANHTHGIPAMEDGESHGPRISVAFLLGAEDSRENFYAMPNTIP
;
A
#
# COMPACT_ATOMS: atom_id res chain seq x y z
N MET A 1 -28.14 -20.69 -25.20
CA MET A 1 -29.27 -21.25 -24.43
C MET A 1 -28.72 -22.24 -23.42
N PRO A 2 -29.21 -22.33 -22.16
CA PRO A 2 -30.23 -21.53 -21.44
C PRO A 2 -29.54 -20.52 -20.48
N SER A 3 -29.95 -19.25 -20.29
CA SER A 3 -31.20 -18.60 -19.85
C SER A 3 -31.70 -19.05 -18.48
N ILE A 4 -31.32 -18.30 -17.44
CA ILE A 4 -32.00 -18.29 -16.14
C ILE A 4 -32.56 -16.89 -15.91
N ARG A 5 -33.89 -16.86 -15.74
CA ARG A 5 -34.76 -15.70 -15.62
C ARG A 5 -34.76 -15.12 -14.21
N SER A 6 -34.90 -13.80 -14.19
CA SER A 6 -35.44 -12.96 -13.13
C SER A 6 -36.75 -13.49 -12.52
N LYS A 7 -36.90 -13.32 -11.19
CA LYS A 7 -38.21 -13.19 -10.54
C LYS A 7 -38.17 -12.09 -9.46
N SER A 8 -38.78 -10.97 -9.81
CA SER A 8 -39.39 -9.97 -8.92
C SER A 8 -40.88 -10.28 -8.83
N VAL A 9 -41.48 -10.44 -7.64
CA VAL A 9 -42.94 -10.35 -7.42
C VAL A 9 -43.25 -9.98 -5.95
N SER A 10 -43.86 -8.79 -5.83
CA SER A 10 -44.90 -8.24 -4.92
C SER A 10 -45.15 -8.70 -3.47
N ALA A 11 -45.18 -7.67 -2.61
CA ALA A 11 -46.27 -7.19 -1.75
C ALA A 11 -47.53 -8.05 -1.46
N VAL A 12 -47.88 -8.09 -0.16
CA VAL A 12 -49.21 -8.27 0.46
C VAL A 12 -49.12 -7.52 1.81
N GLU A 13 -49.75 -6.35 2.02
CA GLU A 13 -51.12 -6.05 2.52
C GLU A 13 -51.55 -6.69 3.85
N GLY A 14 -52.07 -5.85 4.76
CA GLY A 14 -52.91 -6.23 5.90
C GLY A 14 -52.61 -5.48 7.22
N CYS A 15 -53.31 -4.37 7.52
CA CYS A 15 -54.35 -4.22 8.58
C CYS A 15 -53.76 -3.94 9.98
N ASP A 16 -54.22 -3.07 10.89
CA ASP A 16 -55.36 -2.18 11.15
C ASP A 16 -54.83 -1.10 12.14
N GLY A 17 -55.27 0.15 12.26
CA GLY A 17 -56.64 0.65 12.39
C GLY A 17 -56.92 1.07 13.84
N ALA A 18 -56.70 2.35 14.20
CA ALA A 18 -57.31 2.98 15.38
C ALA A 18 -57.48 4.50 15.19
N ARG A 19 -58.73 4.91 14.93
CA ARG A 19 -59.21 6.31 14.95
C ARG A 19 -59.67 6.68 16.37
N PRO A 20 -59.67 7.98 16.72
CA PRO A 20 -60.10 8.48 18.03
C PRO A 20 -61.62 8.69 18.11
N PRO A 21 -62.21 8.75 19.32
CA PRO A 21 -63.62 9.07 19.51
C PRO A 21 -63.89 10.59 19.50
N PRO A 22 -65.12 11.02 19.13
CA PRO A 22 -65.50 12.43 18.99
C PRO A 22 -66.38 12.97 20.14
N GLY A 23 -66.25 14.28 20.41
CA GLY A 23 -67.28 15.18 20.98
C GLY A 23 -67.78 14.86 22.41
N THR A 24 -68.38 15.75 23.20
CA THR A 24 -69.08 17.00 22.93
C THR A 24 -69.41 17.68 24.29
N ILE A 25 -69.80 18.95 24.25
CA ILE A 25 -70.75 19.68 25.13
C ILE A 25 -70.19 20.83 25.99
N ILE A 26 -70.71 21.98 25.59
CA ILE A 26 -70.71 23.34 26.12
C ILE A 26 -71.47 23.42 27.46
N LYS A 27 -70.95 24.16 28.45
CA LYS A 27 -71.76 24.77 29.51
C LYS A 27 -71.40 26.24 29.72
N ARG A 28 -72.42 27.09 29.59
CA ARG A 28 -72.48 28.50 30.02
C ARG A 28 -72.83 28.58 31.51
N GLY A 29 -72.34 29.62 32.18
CA GLY A 29 -72.77 30.11 33.51
C GLY A 29 -71.80 31.18 34.02
N SER A 30 -71.93 32.44 33.57
CA SER A 30 -72.46 33.62 34.29
C SER A 30 -71.80 34.03 35.63
N ALA A 31 -71.08 35.15 35.57
CA ALA A 31 -71.11 36.35 36.43
C ALA A 31 -71.30 36.23 37.97
N SER A 32 -70.27 36.61 38.72
CA SER A 32 -70.22 37.83 39.58
C SER A 32 -69.09 37.72 40.62
N SER A 33 -68.12 38.63 40.56
CA SER A 33 -67.72 39.56 41.65
C SER A 33 -66.25 39.27 42.03
N ARG A 34 -65.32 40.18 42.30
CA ARG A 34 -65.34 41.61 42.62
C ARG A 34 -64.09 42.30 42.05
N ALA A 35 -64.24 43.59 41.80
CA ALA A 35 -63.23 44.55 41.41
C ALA A 35 -62.13 44.78 42.46
N ARG A 36 -60.93 45.10 41.98
CA ARG A 36 -60.11 46.31 42.27
C ARG A 36 -58.64 45.95 42.11
N SER A 37 -57.94 46.64 41.20
CA SER A 37 -56.72 47.40 41.52
C SER A 37 -55.98 47.88 40.26
N VAL A 38 -56.02 49.20 40.09
CA VAL A 38 -54.91 50.06 39.65
C VAL A 38 -54.44 50.01 38.19
N VAL A 39 -55.03 50.95 37.44
CA VAL A 39 -54.42 51.71 36.35
C VAL A 39 -53.12 52.37 36.84
N ALA A 40 -51.94 51.80 36.51
CA ALA A 40 -50.65 52.50 36.56
C ALA A 40 -49.45 51.74 35.91
N THR A 41 -49.65 50.78 35.00
CA THR A 41 -48.50 50.08 34.36
C THR A 41 -48.84 49.56 32.96
N LEU A 42 -49.12 50.45 32.00
CA LEU A 42 -49.40 50.02 30.63
C LEU A 42 -49.02 51.07 29.57
N VAL A 43 -47.85 51.73 29.75
CA VAL A 43 -47.26 52.60 28.71
C VAL A 43 -45.77 52.27 28.46
N ASN A 44 -45.25 51.13 28.94
CA ASN A 44 -43.86 50.71 28.67
C ASN A 44 -43.69 49.26 28.16
N VAL A 45 -44.77 48.58 27.74
CA VAL A 45 -44.70 47.18 27.26
C VAL A 45 -44.91 47.03 25.75
N THR A 46 -45.15 48.12 25.00
CA THR A 46 -45.50 48.06 23.57
C THR A 46 -44.39 48.50 22.62
N ALA A 47 -43.11 48.43 23.03
CA ALA A 47 -41.96 48.69 22.17
C ALA A 47 -40.95 47.52 22.08
N GLN A 48 -41.33 46.30 22.46
CA GLN A 48 -40.68 45.12 21.89
C GLN A 48 -41.29 44.86 20.52
N VAL A 49 -40.71 45.54 19.52
CA VAL A 49 -40.79 45.16 18.12
C VAL A 49 -40.63 43.64 18.05
N PHE A 50 -41.68 42.94 17.60
CA PHE A 50 -41.58 41.56 17.13
C PHE A 50 -40.61 41.55 15.95
N GLN A 51 -39.31 41.52 16.22
CA GLN A 51 -38.36 41.08 15.22
C GLN A 51 -38.65 39.60 15.02
N PRO A 52 -39.10 39.15 13.83
CA PRO A 52 -39.15 37.73 13.55
C PRO A 52 -37.73 37.20 13.75
N SER A 53 -37.51 36.43 14.81
CA SER A 53 -36.22 35.81 15.07
C SER A 53 -35.89 34.96 13.85
N CYS A 54 -34.80 35.28 13.17
CA CYS A 54 -34.37 34.52 12.01
C CYS A 54 -34.15 33.07 12.45
N PRO A 55 -34.71 32.08 11.74
CA PRO A 55 -34.62 30.70 12.19
C PRO A 55 -33.15 30.24 12.20
N PRO A 56 -32.77 29.41 13.19
CA PRO A 56 -31.41 28.91 13.28
C PRO A 56 -31.14 27.93 12.13
N ALA A 57 -30.13 28.23 11.33
CA ALA A 57 -29.73 27.44 10.17
C ALA A 57 -28.90 26.21 10.57
N VAL A 58 -28.00 26.34 11.55
CA VAL A 58 -27.21 25.22 12.08
C VAL A 58 -26.64 25.61 13.43
N LYS A 59 -26.60 24.66 14.36
CA LYS A 59 -25.84 24.76 15.62
C LYS A 59 -24.56 23.96 15.47
N VAL A 60 -23.44 24.53 15.89
CA VAL A 60 -22.13 23.86 15.88
C VAL A 60 -21.64 23.73 17.32
N SER A 61 -21.13 22.56 17.68
CA SER A 61 -20.37 22.36 18.92
C SER A 61 -18.99 21.80 18.61
N VAL A 62 -17.96 22.44 19.14
CA VAL A 62 -16.56 22.00 19.08
C VAL A 62 -16.14 21.56 20.47
N GLU A 63 -15.66 20.33 20.57
CA GLU A 63 -15.10 19.73 21.78
C GLU A 63 -13.69 19.22 21.41
N GLY A 64 -12.75 19.21 22.34
CA GLY A 64 -11.47 18.58 22.04
C GLY A 64 -10.51 18.52 23.20
N SER A 65 -9.45 17.74 23.04
CA SER A 65 -8.33 17.65 23.97
C SER A 65 -7.13 18.52 23.58
N LEU A 66 -7.28 19.35 22.55
CA LEU A 66 -6.26 20.26 22.02
C LEU A 66 -6.83 21.66 21.89
N ASP A 67 -6.01 22.67 22.17
CA ASP A 67 -6.31 24.05 21.83
C ASP A 67 -6.22 24.22 20.31
N ILE A 68 -7.31 24.62 19.66
CA ILE A 68 -7.32 24.69 18.19
C ILE A 68 -8.31 25.73 17.65
N ALA A 69 -7.92 26.41 16.57
CA ALA A 69 -8.82 27.29 15.87
C ALA A 69 -9.78 26.50 14.95
N VAL A 70 -11.09 26.75 15.11
CA VAL A 70 -12.14 26.19 14.26
C VAL A 70 -13.00 27.31 13.70
N LYS A 71 -13.04 27.40 12.37
CA LYS A 71 -13.89 28.34 11.64
C LYS A 71 -14.96 27.59 10.89
N VAL A 72 -16.21 28.03 11.01
CA VAL A 72 -17.32 27.48 10.23
C VAL A 72 -17.93 28.57 9.38
N THR A 73 -18.06 28.29 8.09
CA THR A 73 -18.65 29.19 7.10
C THR A 73 -19.94 28.56 6.61
N VAL A 74 -21.06 29.26 6.76
CA VAL A 74 -22.39 28.74 6.43
C VAL A 74 -23.01 29.62 5.34
N GLN A 75 -23.41 29.01 4.22
CA GLN A 75 -23.99 29.76 3.11
C GLN A 75 -25.33 30.39 3.53
N GLY A 76 -25.46 31.71 3.37
CA GLY A 76 -26.69 32.45 3.70
C GLY A 76 -27.01 32.52 5.19
N ALA A 77 -26.02 32.33 6.07
CA ALA A 77 -26.19 32.46 7.52
C ALA A 77 -25.00 33.17 8.16
N LYS A 78 -25.25 33.83 9.30
CA LYS A 78 -24.22 34.47 10.12
C LYS A 78 -24.28 33.92 11.53
N ALA A 79 -23.13 33.88 12.21
CA ALA A 79 -23.09 33.48 13.60
C ALA A 79 -23.91 34.47 14.46
N GLU A 80 -24.66 33.92 15.41
CA GLU A 80 -25.30 34.69 16.47
C GLU A 80 -24.21 35.21 17.43
N GLY A 81 -24.18 36.54 17.64
CA GLY A 81 -23.15 37.19 18.44
C GLY A 81 -21.74 37.04 17.84
N GLY A 82 -20.77 36.68 18.67
CA GLY A 82 -19.36 36.54 18.26
C GLY A 82 -19.00 35.22 17.56
N GLY A 83 -19.91 34.24 17.50
CA GLY A 83 -19.63 32.92 16.95
C GLY A 83 -18.72 32.05 17.83
N LEU A 84 -17.94 31.16 17.20
CA LEU A 84 -16.94 30.34 17.91
C LEU A 84 -15.76 31.23 18.36
N PRO A 85 -15.13 30.93 19.50
CA PRO A 85 -13.91 31.63 19.91
C PRO A 85 -12.80 31.44 18.88
N ALA A 86 -11.85 32.38 18.83
CA ALA A 86 -10.69 32.30 17.92
C ALA A 86 -9.89 30.99 18.11
N THR A 87 -9.78 30.55 19.36
CA THR A 87 -9.23 29.24 19.74
C THR A 87 -10.23 28.54 20.65
N CYS A 88 -10.61 27.32 20.30
CA CYS A 88 -11.43 26.45 21.14
C CYS A 88 -10.52 25.77 22.17
N PRO A 89 -10.67 26.05 23.48
CA PRO A 89 -9.75 25.52 24.48
C PRO A 89 -10.00 24.03 24.77
N ALA A 90 -8.92 23.29 25.03
CA ALA A 90 -8.95 21.89 25.40
C ALA A 90 -9.81 21.65 26.66
N GLY A 91 -10.55 20.54 26.66
CA GLY A 91 -11.44 20.13 27.75
C GLY A 91 -12.73 20.94 27.89
N LYS A 92 -13.00 21.91 27.00
CA LYS A 92 -14.25 22.69 27.01
C LYS A 92 -15.03 22.50 25.71
N THR A 93 -16.36 22.54 25.82
CA THR A 93 -17.24 22.58 24.64
C THR A 93 -17.51 24.03 24.25
N SER A 94 -17.08 24.44 23.06
CA SER A 94 -17.42 25.72 22.45
C SER A 94 -18.63 25.54 21.53
N THR A 95 -19.60 26.45 21.57
CA THR A 95 -20.80 26.34 20.72
C THR A 95 -21.10 27.63 20.00
N ALA A 96 -21.55 27.54 18.75
CA ALA A 96 -22.06 28.68 18.00
C ALA A 96 -23.35 28.30 17.26
N THR A 97 -24.32 29.21 17.25
CA THR A 97 -25.54 29.09 16.44
C THR A 97 -25.40 30.00 15.24
N PHE A 98 -25.69 29.49 14.04
CA PHE A 98 -25.72 30.29 12.83
C PHE A 98 -27.17 30.55 12.45
N LEU A 99 -27.55 31.83 12.35
CA LEU A 99 -28.90 32.27 11.99
C LEU A 99 -28.94 32.59 10.50
N SER A 100 -29.98 32.15 9.80
CA SER A 100 -30.10 32.47 8.38
C SER A 100 -30.38 33.95 8.17
N SER A 101 -29.71 34.57 7.19
CA SER A 101 -29.93 35.99 6.85
C SER A 101 -31.21 36.23 6.03
N THR A 102 -31.87 35.16 5.60
CA THR A 102 -33.10 35.15 4.80
C THR A 102 -33.97 33.99 5.26
N VAL A 103 -35.29 34.01 4.99
CA VAL A 103 -36.11 32.79 5.16
C VAL A 103 -35.47 31.68 4.32
N ILE A 104 -35.02 30.59 4.94
CA ILE A 104 -34.32 29.49 4.27
C ILE A 104 -35.25 28.92 3.19
N ARG A 105 -35.04 29.32 1.92
CA ARG A 105 -35.86 28.90 0.77
C ARG A 105 -35.38 27.59 0.13
N GLY A 106 -34.66 26.74 0.85
CA GLY A 106 -34.08 25.52 0.31
C GLY A 106 -34.16 24.34 1.27
N ALA A 107 -34.11 23.13 0.71
CA ALA A 107 -34.14 21.88 1.47
C ALA A 107 -32.92 21.68 2.38
N MET A 108 -31.82 22.43 2.17
CA MET A 108 -30.56 22.24 2.89
C MET A 108 -29.77 23.55 3.10
N THR A 109 -29.03 23.62 4.20
CA THR A 109 -27.93 24.56 4.44
C THR A 109 -26.61 23.91 4.07
N LYS A 110 -25.74 24.60 3.33
CA LYS A 110 -24.39 24.14 2.99
C LYS A 110 -23.34 25.00 3.69
N GLY A 111 -22.18 24.43 3.95
CA GLY A 111 -21.07 25.17 4.53
C GLY A 111 -19.75 24.44 4.46
N THR A 112 -18.74 25.03 5.08
CA THR A 112 -17.38 24.50 5.17
C THR A 112 -16.86 24.68 6.60
N ILE A 113 -16.24 23.64 7.14
CA ILE A 113 -15.53 23.64 8.42
C ILE A 113 -14.04 23.72 8.10
N THR A 114 -13.35 24.66 8.73
CA THR A 114 -11.90 24.80 8.64
C THR A 114 -11.33 24.65 10.05
N VAL A 115 -10.61 23.56 10.27
CA VAL A 115 -9.86 23.32 11.51
C VAL A 115 -8.40 23.63 11.21
N GLU A 116 -7.71 24.31 12.11
CA GLU A 116 -6.30 24.69 11.94
C GLU A 116 -5.40 23.49 11.59
N GLY A 117 -4.71 23.57 10.46
CA GLY A 117 -3.83 22.51 9.97
C GLY A 117 -4.51 21.38 9.20
N PHE A 118 -5.83 21.43 9.01
CA PHE A 118 -6.60 20.46 8.21
C PHE A 118 -7.03 21.04 6.87
N ASP A 119 -7.24 20.16 5.90
CA ASP A 119 -7.96 20.52 4.67
C ASP A 119 -9.43 20.91 5.00
N PRO A 120 -10.00 21.95 4.34
CA PRO A 120 -11.38 22.35 4.61
C PRO A 120 -12.41 21.25 4.31
N VAL A 121 -13.31 20.99 5.25
CA VAL A 121 -14.32 19.93 5.14
C VAL A 121 -15.69 20.51 4.77
N PRO A 122 -16.22 20.22 3.57
CA PRO A 122 -17.55 20.67 3.19
C PRO A 122 -18.63 19.89 3.95
N PHE A 123 -19.78 20.52 4.19
CA PHE A 123 -20.94 19.84 4.77
C PHE A 123 -22.25 20.37 4.17
N ALA A 124 -23.29 19.57 4.29
CA ALA A 124 -24.67 20.04 4.13
C ALA A 124 -25.58 19.43 5.19
N VAL A 125 -26.55 20.22 5.63
CA VAL A 125 -27.56 19.77 6.57
C VAL A 125 -28.95 20.11 6.04
N ALA A 126 -29.81 19.10 6.01
CA ALA A 126 -31.18 19.17 5.55
C ALA A 126 -32.09 19.77 6.62
N HIS A 127 -33.07 20.56 6.16
CA HIS A 127 -34.13 21.13 7.00
C HIS A 127 -35.45 20.38 6.91
N ASN A 128 -35.53 19.44 5.97
CA ASN A 128 -36.71 18.62 5.70
C ASN A 128 -36.28 17.26 5.15
N ASP A 129 -37.25 16.35 4.98
CA ASP A 129 -37.01 14.98 4.51
C ASP A 129 -36.56 14.89 3.04
N GLN A 130 -36.54 16.01 2.31
CA GLN A 130 -36.11 16.07 0.92
C GLN A 130 -34.60 16.33 0.78
N GLY A 131 -33.94 16.83 1.83
CA GLY A 131 -32.50 17.08 1.83
C GLY A 131 -31.68 15.89 2.31
N THR A 132 -30.43 15.79 1.85
CA THR A 132 -29.46 14.79 2.34
C THR A 132 -28.39 15.44 3.20
N ASN A 133 -28.33 15.02 4.47
CA ASN A 133 -27.24 15.39 5.38
C ASN A 133 -25.92 14.78 4.89
N PHE A 134 -24.84 15.57 4.91
CA PHE A 134 -23.51 15.03 4.71
C PHE A 134 -22.39 15.89 5.31
N VAL A 135 -21.26 15.23 5.55
CA VAL A 135 -19.95 15.79 5.86
C VAL A 135 -18.95 15.16 4.92
N ASN A 136 -18.10 15.98 4.31
CA ASN A 136 -17.11 15.64 3.29
C ASN A 136 -17.70 15.12 1.96
N SER A 137 -18.52 14.06 2.00
CA SER A 137 -19.12 13.46 0.81
C SER A 137 -20.58 13.06 1.03
N LYS A 138 -21.40 13.20 -0.02
CA LYS A 138 -22.86 12.97 0.02
C LYS A 138 -23.18 11.61 0.66
N GLY A 139 -24.15 11.59 1.59
CA GLY A 139 -24.59 10.38 2.29
C GLY A 139 -23.76 9.99 3.51
N ARG A 140 -22.64 10.67 3.81
CA ARG A 140 -21.85 10.43 5.03
C ARG A 140 -22.22 11.42 6.12
N CYS A 141 -22.84 10.96 7.21
CA CYS A 141 -23.11 11.82 8.36
C CYS A 141 -21.91 11.98 9.31
N ARG A 142 -20.83 11.21 9.10
CA ARG A 142 -19.61 11.25 9.92
C ARG A 142 -18.38 11.26 9.02
N HIS A 143 -17.36 12.02 9.42
CA HIS A 143 -16.07 12.07 8.76
C HIS A 143 -14.96 12.41 9.76
N THR A 144 -13.83 11.70 9.68
CA THR A 144 -12.63 12.04 10.45
C THR A 144 -11.62 12.69 9.52
N ALA A 145 -11.42 13.99 9.68
CA ALA A 145 -10.34 14.71 9.00
C ALA A 145 -9.02 14.46 9.76
N LEU A 146 -7.92 14.33 9.04
CA LEU A 146 -6.60 14.05 9.61
C LEU A 146 -5.60 15.13 9.20
N ALA A 147 -4.70 15.48 10.11
CA ALA A 147 -3.61 16.41 9.88
C ALA A 147 -2.34 15.90 10.56
N ALA A 148 -1.21 16.06 9.90
CA ALA A 148 0.12 15.75 10.44
C ALA A 148 1.14 16.74 9.85
N PRO A 149 2.27 16.99 10.54
CA PRO A 149 3.38 17.74 9.95
C PRO A 149 3.75 17.20 8.56
N LYS A 150 4.22 18.07 7.68
CA LYS A 150 4.67 17.67 6.35
C LYS A 150 5.81 16.66 6.51
N TRP A 151 5.69 15.51 5.85
CA TRP A 151 6.72 14.48 5.85
C TRP A 151 7.41 14.41 4.48
N ASN A 152 8.72 14.72 4.44
CA ASN A 152 9.52 14.56 3.21
C ASN A 152 10.00 13.12 3.07
N TRP A 153 9.09 12.25 2.65
CA TRP A 153 9.36 10.81 2.51
C TRP A 153 10.40 10.49 1.44
N ARG A 154 10.66 11.41 0.49
CA ARG A 154 11.64 11.24 -0.59
C ARG A 154 13.07 11.34 -0.09
N GLU A 155 13.34 12.25 0.85
CA GLU A 155 14.65 12.46 1.46
C GLU A 155 14.91 11.52 2.65
N HIS A 156 14.04 10.52 2.85
CA HIS A 156 14.11 9.60 3.97
C HIS A 156 14.14 10.30 5.35
N GLU A 157 13.49 11.46 5.45
CA GLU A 157 13.31 12.15 6.73
C GLU A 157 12.56 11.27 7.74
N GLU A 158 12.85 11.50 9.02
CA GLU A 158 12.18 10.84 10.12
C GLU A 158 10.66 11.06 10.04
N LYS A 159 9.91 9.98 10.22
CA LYS A 159 8.45 10.03 10.16
C LYS A 159 7.93 10.85 11.34
N PRO A 160 6.99 11.79 11.11
CA PRO A 160 6.29 12.43 12.21
C PRO A 160 5.66 11.41 13.13
N THR A 161 5.83 11.60 14.45
CA THR A 161 5.28 10.75 15.51
C THR A 161 3.97 11.29 16.06
N GLU A 162 3.58 12.50 15.68
CA GLU A 162 2.39 13.20 16.16
C GLU A 162 1.47 13.62 15.01
N GLY A 163 0.17 13.60 15.27
CA GLY A 163 -0.86 14.06 14.36
C GLY A 163 -2.14 14.44 15.09
N LYS A 164 -3.05 15.10 14.37
CA LYS A 164 -4.34 15.56 14.87
C LYS A 164 -5.46 14.91 14.05
N ALA A 165 -6.58 14.64 14.72
CA ALA A 165 -7.81 14.15 14.11
C ALA A 165 -8.98 15.06 14.51
N ALA A 166 -9.86 15.34 13.55
CA ALA A 166 -11.11 16.05 13.78
C ALA A 166 -12.28 15.17 13.33
N ASP A 167 -12.98 14.57 14.29
CA ASP A 167 -14.19 13.79 14.06
C ASP A 167 -15.38 14.74 13.93
N ILE A 168 -16.00 14.75 12.75
CA ILE A 168 -17.07 15.66 12.39
C ILE A 168 -18.33 14.83 12.15
N GLU A 169 -19.41 15.15 12.86
CA GLU A 169 -20.69 14.46 12.78
C GLU A 169 -21.84 15.44 12.58
N VAL A 170 -22.68 15.18 11.59
CA VAL A 170 -23.99 15.83 11.42
C VAL A 170 -25.02 15.00 12.17
N MET A 171 -25.54 15.58 13.25
CA MET A 171 -26.63 15.01 14.03
C MET A 171 -27.96 15.49 13.45
N ALA A 172 -28.73 14.56 12.90
CA ALA A 172 -30.06 14.84 12.38
C ALA A 172 -30.99 15.36 13.48
N THR A 173 -31.77 16.39 13.17
CA THR A 173 -32.83 16.88 14.04
C THR A 173 -34.04 15.97 13.96
N ARG A 174 -34.40 15.34 15.07
CA ARG A 174 -35.60 14.49 15.15
C ARG A 174 -36.91 15.28 15.24
N PHE A 175 -36.85 16.62 15.29
CA PHE A 175 -38.01 17.49 15.51
C PHE A 175 -37.86 18.81 14.74
N ALA A 176 -38.97 19.30 14.18
CA ALA A 176 -39.04 20.49 13.32
C ALA A 176 -38.58 21.80 13.99
N ASP A 177 -38.58 21.87 15.33
CA ASP A 177 -38.28 23.09 16.09
C ASP A 177 -36.81 23.21 16.52
N LYS A 178 -35.95 22.24 16.18
CA LYS A 178 -34.54 22.26 16.56
C LYS A 178 -33.65 22.47 15.34
N ALA A 179 -32.70 23.40 15.48
CA ALA A 179 -31.67 23.62 14.48
C ALA A 179 -30.82 22.35 14.28
N PRO A 180 -30.46 22.00 13.04
CA PRO A 180 -29.54 20.89 12.80
C PRO A 180 -28.24 21.08 13.58
N HIS A 181 -27.66 20.00 14.12
CA HIS A 181 -26.49 20.08 14.99
C HIS A 181 -25.28 19.43 14.33
N LEU A 182 -24.19 20.18 14.21
CA LEU A 182 -22.89 19.73 13.75
C LEU A 182 -21.94 19.60 14.94
N LYS A 183 -21.49 18.39 15.26
CA LYS A 183 -20.50 18.13 16.30
C LYS A 183 -19.12 17.99 15.67
N VAL A 184 -18.13 18.70 16.21
CA VAL A 184 -16.71 18.58 15.86
C VAL A 184 -15.96 18.18 17.11
N GLN A 185 -15.23 17.06 17.07
CA GLN A 185 -14.39 16.60 18.16
C GLN A 185 -12.93 16.55 17.70
N VAL A 186 -12.06 17.35 18.33
CA VAL A 186 -10.64 17.40 17.98
C VAL A 186 -9.80 16.67 19.02
N ARG A 187 -8.91 15.78 18.56
CA ARG A 187 -8.07 14.94 19.41
C ARG A 187 -6.73 14.64 18.73
N PRO A 188 -5.72 14.13 19.47
CA PRO A 188 -4.59 13.45 18.86
C PRO A 188 -5.06 12.34 17.92
N ALA A 189 -4.37 12.19 16.79
CA ALA A 189 -4.57 11.06 15.90
C ALA A 189 -4.04 9.79 16.57
N THR A 190 -4.73 8.68 16.36
CA THR A 190 -4.18 7.35 16.70
C THR A 190 -3.01 7.01 15.80
N GLU A 191 -2.15 6.07 16.19
CA GLU A 191 -1.02 5.61 15.36
C GLU A 191 -1.48 5.15 13.96
N THR A 192 -2.61 4.45 13.88
CA THR A 192 -3.17 3.99 12.60
C THR A 192 -3.65 5.15 11.73
N GLU A 193 -4.30 6.15 12.31
CA GLU A 193 -4.73 7.36 11.61
C GLU A 193 -3.54 8.21 11.16
N LEU A 194 -2.51 8.35 11.99
CA LEU A 194 -1.28 9.05 11.62
C LEU A 194 -0.60 8.35 10.44
N ARG A 195 -0.43 7.02 10.51
CA ARG A 195 0.12 6.23 9.39
C ARG A 195 -0.68 6.42 8.10
N ARG A 196 -2.01 6.43 8.18
CA ARG A 196 -2.89 6.70 7.02
C ARG A 196 -2.69 8.12 6.48
N CYS A 197 -2.64 9.11 7.36
CA CYS A 197 -2.43 10.53 7.00
C CYS A 197 -1.11 10.74 6.26
N LEU A 198 -0.01 10.26 6.84
CA LEU A 198 1.33 10.35 6.26
C LEU A 198 1.41 9.66 4.90
N GLN A 199 0.78 8.49 4.77
CA GLN A 199 0.75 7.77 3.51
C GLN A 199 -0.12 8.46 2.44
N PHE A 200 -1.20 9.15 2.84
CA PHE A 200 -1.99 9.98 1.94
C PHE A 200 -1.20 11.22 1.46
N GLN A 201 -0.44 11.87 2.35
CA GLN A 201 0.46 12.96 1.97
C GLN A 201 1.49 12.50 0.91
N ALA A 202 2.15 11.36 1.17
CA ALA A 202 3.13 10.79 0.25
C ALA A 202 2.51 10.41 -1.11
N LEU A 203 1.27 9.90 -1.11
CA LEU A 203 0.54 9.62 -2.35
C LEU A 203 0.27 10.90 -3.15
N ARG A 204 -0.23 11.96 -2.51
CA ARG A 204 -0.51 13.26 -3.17
C ARG A 204 0.74 13.85 -3.80
N GLU A 205 1.85 13.88 -3.06
CA GLU A 205 3.11 14.40 -3.57
C GLU A 205 3.67 13.56 -4.72
N ALA A 206 3.50 12.23 -4.67
CA ALA A 206 3.88 11.37 -5.79
C ALA A 206 3.00 11.58 -7.03
N GLN A 207 1.71 11.90 -6.85
CA GLN A 207 0.78 12.20 -7.96
C GLN A 207 1.16 13.48 -8.72
N GLU A 208 1.71 14.46 -8.01
CA GLU A 208 2.18 15.74 -8.58
C GLU A 208 3.49 15.58 -9.38
N GLY A 209 4.23 14.50 -9.17
CA GLY A 209 5.46 14.20 -9.90
C GLY A 209 5.26 13.45 -11.23
N GLU A 210 6.39 13.16 -11.89
CA GLU A 210 6.46 12.37 -13.13
C GLU A 210 7.14 10.99 -12.93
N ASP A 211 7.58 10.70 -11.71
CA ASP A 211 8.21 9.43 -11.36
C ASP A 211 7.15 8.33 -11.19
N TYR A 212 7.01 7.49 -12.23
CA TYR A 212 6.08 6.38 -12.27
C TYR A 212 6.33 5.37 -11.13
N GLU A 213 7.58 5.06 -10.81
CA GLU A 213 7.92 4.05 -9.81
C GLU A 213 7.58 4.53 -8.40
N ALA A 214 7.91 5.79 -8.11
CA ALA A 214 7.53 6.46 -6.87
C ALA A 214 6.01 6.44 -6.69
N LEU A 215 5.25 6.86 -7.70
CA LEU A 215 3.79 6.87 -7.62
C LEU A 215 3.21 5.46 -7.45
N HIS A 216 3.71 4.48 -8.23
CA HIS A 216 3.26 3.09 -8.13
C HIS A 216 3.51 2.53 -6.72
N ALA A 217 4.68 2.82 -6.13
CA ALA A 217 5.00 2.42 -4.76
C ALA A 217 4.08 3.09 -3.72
N GLN A 218 3.76 4.38 -3.88
CA GLN A 218 2.88 5.09 -2.94
C GLN A 218 1.42 4.63 -3.06
N VAL A 219 0.92 4.30 -4.26
CA VAL A 219 -0.40 3.68 -4.45
C VAL A 219 -0.50 2.34 -3.70
N ALA A 220 0.55 1.52 -3.80
CA ALA A 220 0.62 0.25 -3.08
C ALA A 220 0.60 0.43 -1.55
N LYS A 221 1.42 1.33 -1.03
CA LYS A 221 1.48 1.63 0.41
C LYS A 221 0.18 2.26 0.91
N ALA A 222 -0.47 3.11 0.11
CA ALA A 222 -1.77 3.71 0.43
C ALA A 222 -2.87 2.66 0.63
N ARG A 223 -2.92 1.62 -0.22
CA ARG A 223 -3.82 0.47 -0.04
C ARG A 223 -3.58 -0.24 1.30
N MET A 224 -2.31 -0.51 1.62
CA MET A 224 -1.93 -1.18 2.86
C MET A 224 -2.21 -0.34 4.11
N ALA A 225 -2.07 0.98 4.02
CA ALA A 225 -2.32 1.92 5.11
C ALA A 225 -3.81 2.24 5.30
N GLY A 226 -4.69 1.76 4.42
CA GLY A 226 -6.14 2.03 4.49
C GLY A 226 -6.51 3.47 4.12
N VAL A 227 -5.77 4.09 3.20
CA VAL A 227 -6.14 5.37 2.59
C VAL A 227 -7.44 5.20 1.80
N GLU A 228 -8.24 6.26 1.70
CA GLU A 228 -9.53 6.26 1.03
C GLU A 228 -9.41 5.79 -0.42
N VAL A 229 -10.31 4.86 -0.82
CA VAL A 229 -10.34 4.25 -2.16
C VAL A 229 -10.36 5.31 -3.28
N GLU A 230 -11.15 6.38 -3.11
CA GLU A 230 -11.24 7.49 -4.07
C GLU A 230 -9.87 8.16 -4.33
N GLN A 231 -8.99 8.25 -3.33
CA GLN A 231 -7.66 8.83 -3.49
C GLN A 231 -6.69 7.86 -4.17
N ILE A 232 -6.83 6.57 -3.86
CA ILE A 232 -6.09 5.49 -4.52
C ILE A 232 -6.45 5.44 -6.01
N GLU A 233 -7.74 5.54 -6.36
CA GLU A 233 -8.23 5.55 -7.74
C GLU A 233 -7.66 6.72 -8.56
N LYS A 234 -7.56 7.92 -7.97
CA LYS A 234 -6.87 9.06 -8.60
C LYS A 234 -5.39 8.76 -8.85
N GLY A 235 -4.73 8.08 -7.93
CA GLY A 235 -3.33 7.65 -8.10
C GLY A 235 -3.18 6.67 -9.26
N GLU A 236 -4.11 5.71 -9.37
CA GLU A 236 -4.14 4.75 -10.49
C GLU A 236 -4.47 5.40 -11.83
N GLU A 237 -5.37 6.38 -11.85
CA GLU A 237 -5.65 7.17 -13.05
C GLU A 237 -4.40 7.90 -13.53
N ARG A 238 -3.67 8.54 -12.61
CA ARG A 238 -2.39 9.19 -12.92
C ARG A 238 -1.33 8.20 -13.43
N LEU A 239 -1.24 7.00 -12.87
CA LEU A 239 -0.36 5.95 -13.38
C LEU A 239 -0.70 5.56 -14.83
N ARG A 240 -2.00 5.47 -15.16
CA ARG A 240 -2.45 5.21 -16.55
C ARG A 240 -2.02 6.33 -17.50
N GLU A 241 -2.03 7.58 -17.05
CA GLU A 241 -1.54 8.72 -17.85
C GLU A 241 -0.03 8.65 -18.09
N LEU A 242 0.77 8.48 -17.03
CA LEU A 242 2.24 8.32 -17.13
C LEU A 242 2.60 7.13 -18.04
N ARG A 243 1.81 6.06 -17.98
CA ARG A 243 1.96 4.91 -18.85
C ARG A 243 1.75 5.24 -20.33
N LYS A 244 0.72 6.02 -20.67
CA LYS A 244 0.48 6.49 -22.05
C LYS A 244 1.65 7.34 -22.58
N GLN A 245 2.35 8.02 -21.69
CA GLN A 245 3.56 8.80 -21.98
C GLN A 245 4.85 7.96 -22.02
N ARG A 246 4.75 6.63 -21.83
CA ARG A 246 5.88 5.69 -21.73
C ARG A 246 6.86 5.95 -20.58
N LEU A 247 6.48 6.74 -19.57
CA LEU A 247 7.31 7.03 -18.37
C LEU A 247 7.43 5.84 -17.39
N HIS A 248 6.72 4.75 -17.67
CA HIS A 248 6.80 3.50 -16.92
C HIS A 248 7.98 2.59 -17.35
N ILE A 249 8.71 2.98 -18.41
CA ILE A 249 9.82 2.21 -18.97
C ILE A 249 11.11 2.89 -18.54
N ASN A 250 11.91 2.21 -17.71
CA ASN A 250 13.22 2.74 -17.33
C ASN A 250 14.18 2.74 -18.53
N GLU A 251 15.17 3.62 -18.49
CA GLU A 251 16.24 3.67 -19.49
C GLU A 251 16.91 2.29 -19.65
N GLY A 252 17.02 1.82 -20.90
CA GLY A 252 17.60 0.53 -21.26
C GLY A 252 16.69 -0.69 -21.04
N CYS A 253 15.48 -0.51 -20.46
CA CYS A 253 14.49 -1.57 -20.27
C CYS A 253 13.46 -1.66 -21.41
N ASP A 254 13.54 -0.77 -22.40
CA ASP A 254 12.73 -0.88 -23.61
C ASP A 254 13.15 -2.10 -24.44
N LYS A 255 12.23 -2.57 -25.29
CA LYS A 255 12.41 -3.81 -26.05
C LYS A 255 13.61 -3.79 -26.97
N ASP A 256 13.90 -2.65 -27.60
CA ASP A 256 14.97 -2.52 -28.57
C ASP A 256 16.32 -2.53 -27.87
N SER A 257 16.47 -1.77 -26.78
CA SER A 257 17.68 -1.78 -25.94
C SER A 257 17.96 -3.17 -25.37
N LEU A 258 16.94 -3.85 -24.83
CA LEU A 258 17.08 -5.22 -24.34
C LEU A 258 17.45 -6.19 -25.45
N GLY A 259 16.81 -6.09 -26.62
CA GLY A 259 17.08 -6.94 -27.78
C GLY A 259 18.50 -6.80 -28.32
N GLN A 260 19.08 -5.60 -28.23
CA GLN A 260 20.47 -5.35 -28.61
C GLN A 260 21.46 -5.83 -27.54
N ALA A 261 21.14 -5.66 -26.26
CA ALA A 261 22.04 -6.00 -25.16
C ALA A 261 22.06 -7.51 -24.87
N MET A 262 20.91 -8.17 -24.85
CA MET A 262 20.71 -9.54 -24.38
C MET A 262 20.80 -10.57 -25.51
N VAL A 263 21.90 -10.56 -26.26
CA VAL A 263 22.15 -11.53 -27.34
C VAL A 263 23.26 -12.51 -26.96
N TRP A 264 23.05 -13.80 -27.26
CA TRP A 264 24.02 -14.84 -26.92
C TRP A 264 25.39 -14.61 -27.54
N ALA A 265 25.47 -14.02 -28.74
CA ALA A 265 26.73 -13.71 -29.41
C ALA A 265 27.63 -12.73 -28.61
N LYS A 266 27.08 -12.01 -27.64
CA LYS A 266 27.84 -11.14 -26.72
C LYS A 266 28.25 -11.83 -25.43
N VAL A 267 27.79 -13.05 -25.17
CA VAL A 267 28.11 -13.80 -23.95
C VAL A 267 29.61 -14.10 -23.93
N THR A 268 30.25 -13.70 -22.84
CA THR A 268 31.69 -13.83 -22.62
C THR A 268 31.93 -14.95 -21.60
N PRO A 269 32.63 -16.04 -21.96
CA PRO A 269 33.13 -16.97 -20.94
C PRO A 269 34.22 -16.25 -20.14
N LEU A 270 34.15 -16.26 -18.80
CA LEU A 270 35.34 -15.92 -18.02
C LEU A 270 36.25 -17.13 -17.93
N VAL A 271 37.54 -16.86 -18.07
CA VAL A 271 38.62 -17.80 -17.78
C VAL A 271 38.70 -17.98 -16.26
N GLU A 272 38.94 -19.23 -15.84
CA GLU A 272 38.96 -19.69 -14.46
C GLU A 272 39.60 -18.69 -13.49
N VAL A 273 38.76 -18.02 -12.71
CA VAL A 273 39.15 -17.46 -11.42
C VAL A 273 38.75 -18.50 -10.40
N GLY A 274 39.73 -19.22 -9.84
CA GLY A 274 39.47 -20.13 -8.73
C GLY A 274 38.80 -19.39 -7.57
N VAL A 275 38.15 -20.12 -6.66
CA VAL A 275 37.52 -19.53 -5.47
C VAL A 275 38.58 -18.73 -4.70
N GLN A 276 38.42 -17.41 -4.63
CA GLN A 276 39.29 -16.55 -3.82
C GLN A 276 38.66 -16.39 -2.45
N ASN A 277 39.37 -16.83 -1.42
CA ASN A 277 38.92 -16.76 -0.04
C ASN A 277 39.84 -15.79 0.73
N GLU A 278 39.26 -14.74 1.27
CA GLU A 278 39.90 -13.75 2.13
C GLU A 278 39.37 -13.97 3.56
N PRO A 279 40.10 -14.74 4.40
CA PRO A 279 39.66 -15.00 5.77
C PRO A 279 39.71 -13.73 6.62
N CYS A 280 38.94 -13.72 7.71
CA CYS A 280 39.03 -12.71 8.76
C CYS A 280 40.46 -12.65 9.31
N THR A 281 41.09 -11.48 9.22
CA THR A 281 42.48 -11.25 9.66
C THR A 281 42.60 -10.91 11.14
N ALA A 282 41.49 -10.62 11.82
CA ALA A 282 41.50 -10.24 13.23
C ALA A 282 41.89 -11.41 14.15
N SER A 283 41.54 -12.63 13.79
CA SER A 283 41.96 -13.86 14.48
C SER A 283 41.94 -15.05 13.52
N PRO A 284 42.98 -15.91 13.50
CA PRO A 284 42.96 -17.16 12.73
C PRO A 284 41.79 -18.08 13.11
N ASP A 285 41.47 -18.12 14.41
CA ASP A 285 40.41 -18.96 14.99
C ASP A 285 39.04 -18.25 15.05
N CYS A 286 38.85 -17.22 14.22
CA CYS A 286 37.56 -16.55 14.12
C CYS A 286 36.49 -17.52 13.60
N ALA A 287 35.32 -17.59 14.25
CA ALA A 287 34.19 -18.39 13.79
C ALA A 287 33.75 -18.03 12.35
N CYS A 288 34.03 -16.81 11.87
CA CYS A 288 33.78 -16.42 10.49
C CYS A 288 34.63 -17.19 9.46
N ASN A 289 35.77 -17.72 9.87
CA ASN A 289 36.69 -18.47 9.01
C ASN A 289 36.25 -19.92 8.82
N GLU A 290 35.35 -20.43 9.66
CA GLU A 290 34.78 -21.77 9.52
C GLU A 290 34.00 -21.89 8.22
N LYS A 291 34.30 -22.91 7.40
CA LYS A 291 33.66 -23.10 6.08
C LYS A 291 32.14 -23.20 6.17
N GLN A 292 31.64 -23.83 7.23
CA GLN A 292 30.23 -24.08 7.45
C GLN A 292 29.96 -24.04 8.96
N ASN A 293 29.13 -23.11 9.41
CA ASN A 293 28.72 -23.00 10.82
C ASN A 293 27.32 -23.60 11.02
N CYS A 294 27.04 -24.18 12.20
CA CYS A 294 25.70 -24.44 12.76
C CYS A 294 24.52 -24.62 11.76
N GLY A 295 24.57 -25.62 10.88
CA GLY A 295 23.46 -25.93 9.97
C GLY A 295 23.33 -25.01 8.75
N GLU A 296 24.28 -24.11 8.51
CA GLU A 296 24.46 -23.45 7.21
C GLU A 296 24.66 -24.48 6.12
N ASP A 297 24.16 -24.21 4.92
CA ASP A 297 24.45 -25.01 3.72
C ASP A 297 24.60 -24.05 2.55
N LEU A 298 25.70 -24.19 1.80
CA LEU A 298 26.02 -23.43 0.60
C LEU A 298 26.62 -24.41 -0.41
N GLN A 299 25.98 -24.51 -1.57
CA GLN A 299 26.38 -25.43 -2.63
C GLN A 299 26.47 -24.68 -3.95
N VAL A 300 27.56 -24.88 -4.69
CA VAL A 300 27.70 -24.45 -6.07
C VAL A 300 27.74 -25.70 -6.93
N VAL A 301 26.75 -25.84 -7.81
CA VAL A 301 26.54 -27.04 -8.64
C VAL A 301 26.79 -26.66 -10.11
N PRO A 302 27.95 -27.05 -10.67
CA PRO A 302 28.25 -26.79 -12.06
C PRO A 302 27.27 -27.49 -13.00
N GLY A 303 26.85 -26.81 -14.07
CA GLY A 303 26.00 -27.41 -15.11
C GLY A 303 24.59 -27.83 -14.66
N ALA A 304 24.10 -27.29 -13.54
CA ALA A 304 22.78 -27.58 -13.00
C ALA A 304 21.63 -27.24 -13.96
N VAL A 305 21.75 -26.17 -14.76
CA VAL A 305 20.71 -25.80 -15.75
C VAL A 305 20.62 -26.84 -16.87
N GLN A 306 21.75 -27.32 -17.38
CA GLN A 306 21.80 -28.37 -18.40
C GLN A 306 21.23 -29.68 -17.85
N LEU A 307 21.56 -30.04 -16.60
CA LEU A 307 20.98 -31.20 -15.93
C LEU A 307 19.45 -31.09 -15.82
N CYS A 308 18.98 -29.91 -15.39
CA CYS A 308 17.56 -29.65 -15.20
C CYS A 308 16.78 -29.65 -16.53
N LEU A 309 17.32 -28.99 -17.56
CA LEU A 309 16.66 -28.75 -18.84
C LEU A 309 17.10 -29.71 -19.95
N LYS A 310 17.66 -30.87 -19.60
CA LYS A 310 18.14 -31.89 -20.56
C LYS A 310 17.10 -32.30 -21.60
N ASP A 311 15.82 -32.25 -21.25
CA ASP A 311 14.71 -32.62 -22.15
C ASP A 311 14.45 -31.57 -23.24
N PHE A 312 15.03 -30.37 -23.11
CA PHE A 312 14.94 -29.29 -24.11
C PHE A 312 16.16 -29.21 -25.03
N GLY A 313 17.24 -29.95 -24.76
CA GLY A 313 18.46 -29.99 -25.54
C GLY A 313 19.73 -30.10 -24.69
N SER A 314 20.86 -30.39 -25.33
CA SER A 314 22.18 -30.49 -24.67
C SER A 314 22.75 -29.12 -24.26
N GLU A 315 22.34 -28.03 -24.93
CA GLU A 315 22.71 -26.66 -24.61
C GLU A 315 21.62 -25.95 -23.79
N GLY A 316 21.17 -26.60 -22.70
CA GLY A 316 20.02 -26.15 -21.91
C GLY A 316 20.15 -24.72 -21.38
N ASP A 317 21.36 -24.29 -20.99
CA ASP A 317 21.66 -22.95 -20.50
C ASP A 317 21.55 -21.87 -21.58
N ARG A 318 22.13 -22.12 -22.77
CA ARG A 318 22.00 -21.23 -23.93
C ARG A 318 20.55 -21.07 -24.36
N LEU A 319 19.86 -22.20 -24.53
CA LEU A 319 18.46 -22.19 -24.93
C LEU A 319 17.61 -21.44 -23.91
N PHE A 320 17.88 -21.60 -22.62
CA PHE A 320 17.15 -20.88 -21.59
C PHE A 320 17.46 -19.38 -21.58
N PHE A 321 18.73 -18.97 -21.78
CA PHE A 321 19.09 -17.56 -21.95
C PHE A 321 18.33 -16.91 -23.12
N GLU A 322 18.33 -17.56 -24.29
CA GLU A 322 17.66 -17.06 -25.49
C GLU A 322 16.14 -16.98 -25.28
N GLU A 323 15.54 -18.00 -24.63
CA GLU A 323 14.11 -18.03 -24.31
C GLU A 323 13.71 -16.94 -23.31
N LEU A 324 14.49 -16.70 -22.26
CA LEU A 324 14.24 -15.61 -21.29
C LEU A 324 14.38 -14.24 -21.95
N SER A 325 15.45 -14.04 -22.73
CA SER A 325 15.71 -12.77 -23.43
C SER A 325 14.63 -12.43 -24.44
N ALA A 326 14.21 -13.41 -25.25
CA ALA A 326 13.10 -13.25 -26.19
C ALA A 326 11.76 -13.06 -25.47
N SER A 327 11.57 -13.69 -24.32
CA SER A 327 10.35 -13.51 -23.53
C SER A 327 10.24 -12.11 -22.94
N ALA A 328 11.33 -11.57 -22.40
CA ALA A 328 11.40 -10.19 -21.90
C ALA A 328 11.06 -9.14 -22.98
N GLN A 329 11.38 -9.42 -24.25
CA GLN A 329 11.01 -8.56 -25.39
C GLN A 329 9.55 -8.75 -25.84
N ALA A 330 8.99 -9.96 -25.67
CA ALA A 330 7.65 -10.29 -26.13
C ALA A 330 6.55 -9.77 -25.19
N VAL A 331 6.82 -9.67 -23.90
CA VAL A 331 5.86 -9.21 -22.88
C VAL A 331 5.53 -7.71 -23.01
N GLU A 332 4.57 -7.27 -22.20
CA GLU A 332 4.19 -5.87 -22.06
C GLU A 332 5.37 -5.00 -21.60
N GLU A 333 5.56 -3.82 -22.19
CA GLU A 333 6.60 -2.89 -21.73
C GLU A 333 6.33 -2.48 -20.28
N GLY A 334 7.38 -2.41 -19.46
CA GLY A 334 7.28 -2.26 -18.01
C GLY A 334 7.28 -3.57 -17.21
N SER A 335 7.17 -4.74 -17.86
CA SER A 335 7.45 -6.04 -17.22
C SER A 335 8.94 -6.24 -16.92
N VAL A 336 9.82 -5.48 -17.59
CA VAL A 336 11.24 -5.34 -17.25
C VAL A 336 11.45 -3.95 -16.67
N TRP A 337 12.04 -3.87 -15.48
CA TRP A 337 12.21 -2.63 -14.72
C TRP A 337 13.55 -2.60 -13.99
N LYS A 338 14.06 -1.40 -13.70
CA LYS A 338 15.39 -1.23 -13.09
C LYS A 338 15.30 -1.26 -11.57
N ALA A 339 16.17 -2.03 -10.93
CA ALA A 339 16.31 -2.05 -9.46
C ALA A 339 17.68 -2.52 -9.00
N GLY A 340 18.29 -1.74 -8.11
CA GLY A 340 19.55 -2.11 -7.45
C GLY A 340 20.68 -2.48 -8.41
N GLY A 341 20.89 -1.66 -9.45
CA GLY A 341 21.99 -1.81 -10.42
C GLY A 341 21.75 -2.78 -11.59
N LYS A 342 20.58 -3.41 -11.65
CA LYS A 342 20.20 -4.45 -12.64
C LYS A 342 18.79 -4.23 -13.16
N PHE A 343 18.37 -5.05 -14.12
CA PHE A 343 16.99 -5.11 -14.58
C PHE A 343 16.30 -6.36 -14.01
N ILE A 344 15.02 -6.26 -13.70
CA ILE A 344 14.21 -7.35 -13.15
C ILE A 344 13.07 -7.62 -14.13
N PHE A 345 12.91 -8.88 -14.54
CA PHE A 345 11.77 -9.33 -15.33
C PHE A 345 10.75 -10.02 -14.42
N SER A 346 9.53 -9.50 -14.40
CA SER A 346 8.40 -10.07 -13.67
C SER A 346 7.07 -9.78 -14.38
N ALA A 347 5.94 -10.19 -13.79
CA ALA A 347 4.64 -9.71 -14.26
C ALA A 347 4.58 -8.18 -14.16
N PHE A 348 3.74 -7.53 -14.99
CA PHE A 348 3.66 -6.07 -15.06
C PHE A 348 3.37 -5.39 -13.71
N ASP A 349 2.57 -6.03 -12.86
CA ASP A 349 2.26 -5.59 -11.49
C ASP A 349 3.36 -5.91 -10.47
N ARG A 350 4.55 -6.25 -10.96
CA ARG A 350 5.73 -6.71 -10.21
C ARG A 350 5.49 -7.97 -9.38
N ASN A 351 4.48 -8.77 -9.74
CA ASN A 351 4.24 -10.06 -9.09
C ASN A 351 5.27 -11.10 -9.55
N GLN A 352 6.03 -11.61 -8.57
CA GLN A 352 7.11 -12.57 -8.77
C GLN A 352 6.69 -14.02 -8.45
N SER A 353 5.41 -14.29 -8.20
CA SER A 353 4.96 -15.67 -8.00
C SER A 353 5.11 -16.50 -9.28
N VAL A 354 5.35 -17.81 -9.11
CA VAL A 354 5.49 -18.77 -10.21
C VAL A 354 4.29 -18.68 -11.17
N SER A 355 3.07 -18.64 -10.63
CA SER A 355 1.83 -18.56 -11.41
C SER A 355 1.69 -17.25 -12.19
N ALA A 356 2.15 -16.13 -11.63
CA ALA A 356 2.08 -14.84 -12.32
C ALA A 356 3.08 -14.76 -13.48
N LEU A 357 4.31 -15.22 -13.26
CA LEU A 357 5.34 -15.24 -14.29
C LEU A 357 4.97 -16.20 -15.44
N THR A 358 4.56 -17.42 -15.12
CA THR A 358 4.16 -18.42 -16.15
C THR A 358 2.94 -17.97 -16.95
N ARG A 359 1.93 -17.37 -16.32
CA ARG A 359 0.79 -16.76 -17.02
C ARG A 359 1.23 -15.63 -17.96
N THR A 360 2.14 -14.77 -17.50
CA THR A 360 2.70 -13.68 -18.32
C THR A 360 3.40 -14.23 -19.56
N LEU A 361 4.22 -15.27 -19.40
CA LEU A 361 4.90 -15.95 -20.50
C LEU A 361 3.92 -16.61 -21.47
N ASN A 362 2.92 -17.34 -20.97
CA ASN A 362 1.91 -18.00 -21.80
C ASN A 362 1.07 -16.99 -22.59
N ASN A 363 0.67 -15.88 -21.96
CA ASN A 363 -0.07 -14.80 -22.63
C ASN A 363 0.74 -14.14 -23.75
N ALA A 364 2.06 -14.07 -23.60
CA ALA A 364 2.98 -13.58 -24.63
C ALA A 364 3.36 -14.66 -25.67
N GLY A 365 2.72 -15.83 -25.65
CA GLY A 365 3.01 -16.95 -26.57
C GLY A 365 4.34 -17.68 -26.27
N ARG A 366 4.99 -17.40 -25.14
CA ARG A 366 6.28 -17.97 -24.73
C ARG A 366 6.14 -19.27 -23.94
N ASN A 367 5.31 -20.17 -24.45
CA ASN A 367 4.95 -21.43 -23.77
C ASN A 367 6.17 -22.33 -23.48
N ARG A 368 7.21 -22.29 -24.33
CA ARG A 368 8.44 -23.06 -24.12
C ARG A 368 9.22 -22.56 -22.90
N CYS A 369 9.43 -21.25 -22.79
CA CYS A 369 10.05 -20.63 -21.63
C CYS A 369 9.27 -20.94 -20.34
N ALA A 370 7.94 -20.85 -20.36
CA ALA A 370 7.11 -21.21 -19.21
C ALA A 370 7.30 -22.67 -18.77
N LYS A 371 7.39 -23.62 -19.71
CA LYS A 371 7.67 -25.03 -19.40
C LYS A 371 9.07 -25.25 -18.82
N MET A 372 10.09 -24.57 -19.36
CA MET A 372 11.45 -24.62 -18.81
C MET A 372 11.47 -24.15 -17.35
N ILE A 373 10.82 -23.01 -17.05
CA ILE A 373 10.72 -22.50 -15.68
C ILE A 373 10.02 -23.51 -14.75
N LEU A 374 8.90 -24.10 -15.18
CA LEU A 374 8.20 -25.10 -14.37
C LEU A 374 9.02 -26.37 -14.13
N GLN A 375 9.81 -26.81 -15.11
CA GLN A 375 10.74 -27.93 -14.95
C GLN A 375 11.85 -27.61 -13.96
N MET A 376 12.39 -26.38 -14.01
CA MET A 376 13.34 -25.89 -13.01
C MET A 376 12.72 -25.81 -11.62
N VAL A 377 11.50 -25.30 -11.48
CA VAL A 377 10.78 -25.30 -10.20
C VAL A 377 10.68 -26.72 -9.63
N ALA A 378 10.17 -27.67 -10.42
CA ALA A 378 10.02 -29.06 -9.97
C ALA A 378 11.36 -29.71 -9.60
N PHE A 379 12.44 -29.40 -10.33
CA PHE A 379 13.78 -29.85 -10.00
C PHE A 379 14.27 -29.26 -8.66
N SER A 380 14.13 -27.94 -8.46
CA SER A 380 14.58 -27.27 -7.24
C SER A 380 13.84 -27.74 -6.00
N GLU A 381 12.51 -27.90 -6.07
CA GLU A 381 11.69 -28.39 -4.95
C GLU A 381 12.07 -29.82 -4.57
N LYS A 382 12.42 -30.65 -5.56
CA LYS A 382 12.87 -32.02 -5.33
C LYS A 382 14.27 -32.08 -4.73
N GLU A 383 15.20 -31.29 -5.25
CA GLU A 383 16.63 -31.37 -4.90
C GLU A 383 16.93 -30.69 -3.56
N TYR A 384 16.37 -29.50 -3.35
CA TYR A 384 16.71 -28.65 -2.19
C TYR A 384 15.62 -28.65 -1.10
N GLY A 385 14.47 -29.25 -1.39
CA GLY A 385 13.30 -29.25 -0.50
C GLY A 385 12.56 -27.90 -0.47
N GLY A 386 11.39 -27.90 0.16
CA GLY A 386 10.49 -26.74 0.18
C GLY A 386 9.73 -26.54 -1.13
N TYR A 387 8.99 -25.43 -1.20
CA TYR A 387 8.17 -25.04 -2.37
C TYR A 387 8.63 -23.69 -2.92
N VAL A 388 8.71 -23.54 -4.24
CA VAL A 388 9.11 -22.27 -4.86
C VAL A 388 7.97 -21.26 -4.76
N THR A 389 8.11 -20.32 -3.83
CA THR A 389 7.08 -19.29 -3.55
C THR A 389 7.18 -18.08 -4.46
N ALA A 390 8.38 -17.77 -4.94
CA ALA A 390 8.66 -16.67 -5.85
C ALA A 390 9.87 -16.96 -6.74
N ILE A 391 9.88 -16.32 -7.91
CA ILE A 391 10.94 -16.36 -8.90
C ILE A 391 11.34 -14.91 -9.22
N GLN A 392 12.62 -14.62 -9.07
CA GLN A 392 13.20 -13.35 -9.50
C GLN A 392 14.16 -13.58 -10.67
N VAL A 393 13.82 -13.00 -11.82
CA VAL A 393 14.67 -13.05 -13.03
C VAL A 393 15.41 -11.73 -13.16
N ASN A 394 16.72 -11.77 -12.97
CA ASN A 394 17.62 -10.62 -12.93
C ASN A 394 18.46 -10.57 -14.21
N PHE A 395 18.30 -9.51 -14.99
CA PHE A 395 19.02 -9.23 -16.22
C PHE A 395 20.20 -8.30 -15.94
N HIS A 396 21.37 -8.72 -16.39
CA HIS A 396 22.63 -7.99 -16.33
C HIS A 396 23.15 -7.78 -17.76
N PRO A 397 22.73 -6.73 -18.48
CA PRO A 397 23.06 -6.51 -19.90
C PRO A 397 24.55 -6.32 -20.19
N HIS A 398 25.36 -5.90 -19.20
CA HIS A 398 26.79 -5.68 -19.34
C HIS A 398 27.52 -5.69 -17.98
N GLY A 399 28.86 -5.65 -18.03
CA GLY A 399 29.76 -5.66 -16.85
C GLY A 399 29.48 -4.58 -15.80
N GLY A 400 29.08 -3.37 -16.21
CA GLY A 400 28.72 -2.27 -15.29
C GLY A 400 27.42 -2.45 -14.49
N THR A 401 26.59 -3.47 -14.80
CA THR A 401 25.42 -3.78 -13.97
C THR A 401 25.83 -4.61 -12.75
N TYR A 402 25.14 -4.43 -11.64
CA TYR A 402 25.48 -5.08 -10.37
C TYR A 402 24.24 -5.55 -9.61
N HIS A 403 24.47 -6.39 -8.61
CA HIS A 403 23.50 -6.79 -7.60
C HIS A 403 24.15 -6.51 -6.25
N GLY A 404 23.65 -5.51 -5.52
CA GLY A 404 24.27 -5.08 -4.26
C GLY A 404 24.34 -6.18 -3.21
N GLN A 405 25.29 -6.07 -2.28
CA GLN A 405 25.42 -6.98 -1.13
C GLN A 405 24.15 -6.90 -0.27
N HIS A 406 23.56 -8.06 0.00
CA HIS A 406 22.31 -8.17 0.75
C HIS A 406 22.12 -9.58 1.31
N ARG A 407 21.19 -9.68 2.26
CA ARG A 407 20.51 -10.93 2.61
C ARG A 407 19.22 -11.01 1.82
N ASP A 408 18.85 -12.19 1.38
CA ASP A 408 17.48 -12.40 0.91
C ASP A 408 16.55 -12.22 2.10
N ILE A 409 15.68 -11.22 2.04
CA ILE A 409 14.72 -10.99 3.11
C ILE A 409 13.46 -11.79 2.75
N TYR A 410 12.84 -12.37 3.77
CA TYR A 410 11.66 -13.21 3.59
C TYR A 410 10.56 -12.72 4.50
N SER A 411 9.84 -11.69 4.06
CA SER A 411 8.75 -11.15 4.85
C SER A 411 7.62 -10.61 4.00
N ALA A 412 6.41 -10.60 4.58
CA ALA A 412 5.26 -9.93 4.00
C ALA A 412 5.49 -8.41 3.75
N LYS A 413 6.53 -7.83 4.37
CA LYS A 413 6.95 -6.44 4.12
C LYS A 413 7.66 -6.27 2.76
N GLN A 414 8.05 -7.35 2.10
CA GLN A 414 8.73 -7.37 0.79
C GLN A 414 7.83 -7.83 -0.37
N ARG A 415 6.55 -7.51 -0.32
CA ARG A 415 5.72 -7.63 -1.52
C ARG A 415 6.37 -6.83 -2.66
N ALA A 416 6.92 -7.53 -3.66
CA ALA A 416 7.56 -6.95 -4.85
C ALA A 416 6.61 -6.03 -5.65
N GLY A 417 5.30 -6.17 -5.40
CA GLY A 417 4.25 -5.22 -5.74
C GLY A 417 3.01 -5.46 -4.88
N PRO A 418 2.04 -4.53 -4.84
CA PRO A 418 0.81 -4.65 -4.03
C PRO A 418 0.01 -5.92 -4.33
N ASN A 419 0.15 -6.43 -5.56
CA ASN A 419 -0.53 -7.61 -6.07
C ASN A 419 0.37 -8.87 -6.08
N CYS A 420 1.55 -8.86 -5.43
CA CYS A 420 2.36 -10.08 -5.27
C CYS A 420 1.49 -11.12 -4.56
N THR A 421 1.11 -12.17 -5.29
CA THR A 421 0.39 -13.34 -4.75
C THR A 421 1.35 -14.37 -4.16
N CYS A 422 2.58 -13.92 -3.89
CA CYS A 422 3.67 -14.67 -3.32
C CYS A 422 3.26 -15.11 -1.91
N THR A 423 3.25 -16.41 -1.64
CA THR A 423 2.97 -16.93 -0.30
C THR A 423 4.23 -16.75 0.54
N PHE A 424 4.27 -15.72 1.39
CA PHE A 424 5.38 -15.44 2.29
C PHE A 424 5.36 -16.44 3.47
N LYS A 425 5.77 -17.67 3.18
CA LYS A 425 6.09 -18.69 4.18
C LYS A 425 7.47 -18.42 4.78
N LYS A 426 7.77 -19.09 5.88
CA LYS A 426 9.14 -19.14 6.40
C LYS A 426 10.05 -19.67 5.27
N CYS A 427 11.08 -18.92 4.92
CA CYS A 427 12.03 -19.37 3.93
C CYS A 427 12.91 -20.47 4.49
N VAL A 428 13.18 -21.47 3.68
CA VAL A 428 14.11 -22.55 3.99
C VAL A 428 15.39 -22.48 3.15
N GLY A 429 15.39 -21.77 2.02
CA GLY A 429 16.58 -21.47 1.23
C GLY A 429 16.29 -20.74 -0.08
N THR A 430 17.36 -20.43 -0.80
CA THR A 430 17.34 -19.85 -2.14
C THR A 430 18.18 -20.72 -3.06
N VAL A 431 17.72 -20.95 -4.29
CA VAL A 431 18.57 -21.43 -5.38
C VAL A 431 18.64 -20.42 -6.51
N CYS A 432 19.86 -20.07 -6.92
CA CYS A 432 20.16 -19.07 -7.94
C CYS A 432 20.82 -19.75 -9.14
N TYR A 433 20.09 -19.85 -10.25
CA TYR A 433 20.62 -20.35 -11.52
C TYR A 433 21.25 -19.20 -12.31
N THR A 434 22.35 -19.48 -13.01
CA THR A 434 23.04 -18.53 -13.89
C THR A 434 23.00 -19.01 -15.34
N VAL A 435 22.68 -18.12 -16.28
CA VAL A 435 22.84 -18.35 -17.72
C VAL A 435 23.43 -17.11 -18.41
N GLY A 436 24.23 -17.31 -19.46
CA GLY A 436 24.94 -16.23 -20.16
C GLY A 436 26.36 -16.00 -19.60
N SER A 437 26.85 -14.77 -19.61
CA SER A 437 28.23 -14.48 -19.21
C SER A 437 28.50 -14.90 -17.76
N SER A 438 29.69 -15.46 -17.52
CA SER A 438 30.15 -15.73 -16.17
C SER A 438 30.29 -14.42 -15.37
N ARG A 439 30.04 -14.46 -14.06
CA ARG A 439 30.28 -13.31 -13.15
C ARG A 439 30.72 -13.80 -11.79
N VAL A 440 31.51 -12.98 -11.11
CA VAL A 440 31.85 -13.20 -9.70
C VAL A 440 30.62 -12.93 -8.84
N CYS A 441 30.31 -13.87 -7.96
CA CYS A 441 29.45 -13.66 -6.80
C CYS A 441 30.35 -13.44 -5.59
N LEU A 442 30.17 -12.30 -4.92
CA LEU A 442 30.85 -11.97 -3.67
C LEU A 442 29.95 -12.41 -2.51
N LEU A 443 30.49 -13.21 -1.61
CA LEU A 443 29.85 -13.70 -0.40
C LEU A 443 30.61 -13.12 0.80
N GLU A 444 29.91 -12.54 1.78
CA GLU A 444 30.53 -11.96 2.97
C GLU A 444 29.87 -12.47 4.25
N THR A 445 30.65 -13.01 5.17
CA THR A 445 30.19 -13.37 6.51
C THR A 445 29.94 -12.12 7.34
N MET A 446 28.75 -12.02 7.91
CA MET A 446 28.32 -10.90 8.75
C MET A 446 28.38 -11.28 10.23
N THR A 447 28.66 -10.29 11.08
CA THR A 447 28.62 -10.42 12.55
C THR A 447 27.75 -9.35 13.19
N ASP A 448 26.73 -8.90 12.46
CA ASP A 448 25.74 -7.93 12.94
C ASP A 448 24.66 -8.61 13.82
N GLU A 449 23.68 -7.83 14.29
CA GLU A 449 22.62 -8.31 15.18
C GLU A 449 21.70 -9.37 14.55
N MET A 450 21.73 -9.53 13.22
CA MET A 450 20.95 -10.55 12.51
C MET A 450 21.73 -11.87 12.35
N SER A 451 23.05 -11.84 12.53
CA SER A 451 23.92 -13.02 12.44
C SER A 451 23.97 -13.76 13.78
N ALA A 452 24.00 -15.09 13.72
CA ALA A 452 24.33 -15.93 14.87
C ALA A 452 25.82 -15.90 15.21
N LEU A 453 26.66 -15.42 14.30
CA LEU A 453 28.11 -15.35 14.47
C LEU A 453 28.50 -14.09 15.24
N ARG A 454 29.34 -14.26 16.26
CA ARG A 454 29.88 -13.14 17.05
C ARG A 454 31.21 -12.66 16.46
N PRO A 455 31.49 -11.35 16.49
CA PRO A 455 32.79 -10.84 16.09
C PRO A 455 33.87 -11.37 17.04
N CYS A 456 35.05 -11.74 16.49
CA CYS A 456 36.19 -12.18 17.30
C CYS A 456 37.00 -11.04 17.94
N GLY A 457 36.54 -9.79 17.76
CA GLY A 457 37.18 -8.57 18.23
C GLY A 457 36.64 -7.35 17.47
N GLU A 458 37.06 -6.15 17.88
CA GLU A 458 36.60 -4.88 17.28
C GLU A 458 37.01 -4.73 15.80
N THR A 459 38.07 -5.40 15.38
CA THR A 459 38.59 -5.39 14.00
C THR A 459 38.07 -6.54 13.14
N CYS A 460 37.08 -7.30 13.61
CA CYS A 460 36.51 -8.42 12.86
C CYS A 460 35.76 -7.91 11.63
N THR A 461 36.26 -8.24 10.44
CA THR A 461 35.65 -7.85 9.16
C THR A 461 34.81 -8.97 8.53
N GLY A 462 34.70 -10.13 9.19
CA GLY A 462 34.17 -11.34 8.59
C GLY A 462 35.10 -11.94 7.55
N ARG A 463 34.66 -13.05 6.94
CA ARG A 463 35.30 -13.71 5.80
C ARG A 463 34.65 -13.22 4.51
N ARG A 464 35.45 -13.04 3.45
CA ARG A 464 34.96 -12.77 2.09
C ARG A 464 35.34 -13.89 1.15
N GLU A 465 34.40 -14.27 0.30
CA GLU A 465 34.60 -15.30 -0.71
C GLU A 465 34.13 -14.79 -2.06
N ARG A 466 34.98 -14.90 -3.09
CA ARG A 466 34.63 -14.63 -4.48
C ARG A 466 34.47 -15.97 -5.20
N CYS A 467 33.24 -16.28 -5.57
CA CYS A 467 32.89 -17.48 -6.32
C CYS A 467 32.54 -17.10 -7.76
N LEU A 468 33.20 -17.71 -8.74
CA LEU A 468 32.86 -17.52 -10.15
C LEU A 468 31.66 -18.40 -10.52
N LEU A 469 30.56 -17.80 -10.95
CA LEU A 469 29.37 -18.51 -11.44
C LEU A 469 29.33 -18.44 -12.97
N ASN A 470 29.38 -19.60 -13.62
CA ASN A 470 29.36 -19.74 -15.08
C ASN A 470 27.94 -19.95 -15.62
N SER A 471 27.80 -19.85 -16.94
CA SER A 471 26.58 -20.27 -17.61
C SER A 471 26.28 -21.74 -17.30
N GLY A 472 25.10 -21.98 -16.75
CA GLY A 472 24.63 -23.31 -16.37
C GLY A 472 24.76 -23.63 -14.89
N ASP A 473 25.51 -22.85 -14.12
CA ASP A 473 25.72 -23.13 -12.70
C ASP A 473 24.50 -22.77 -11.85
N ALA A 474 24.34 -23.48 -10.73
CA ALA A 474 23.42 -23.11 -9.65
C ALA A 474 24.18 -22.85 -8.36
N MET A 475 23.74 -21.86 -7.59
CA MET A 475 24.18 -21.62 -6.22
C MET A 475 22.97 -21.77 -5.30
N PHE A 476 23.00 -22.75 -4.40
CA PHE A 476 22.00 -22.94 -3.35
C PHE A 476 22.55 -22.50 -2.01
N PHE A 477 21.73 -21.81 -1.22
CA PHE A 477 22.03 -21.55 0.18
C PHE A 477 20.76 -21.60 1.03
N ASN A 478 20.87 -22.13 2.25
CA ASN A 478 19.72 -22.29 3.14
C ASN A 478 19.47 -21.04 4.02
N GLU A 479 18.39 -21.07 4.81
CA GLU A 479 18.02 -19.99 5.73
C GLU A 479 19.15 -19.62 6.70
N ALA A 480 19.82 -20.62 7.29
CA ALA A 480 20.89 -20.40 8.26
C ALA A 480 22.08 -19.67 7.62
N TRP A 481 22.45 -20.07 6.39
CA TRP A 481 23.48 -19.38 5.63
C TRP A 481 23.07 -17.92 5.35
N ASN A 482 21.87 -17.69 4.85
CA ASN A 482 21.40 -16.34 4.54
C ASN A 482 21.24 -15.42 5.77
N ALA A 483 21.07 -15.97 6.98
CA ALA A 483 21.08 -15.20 8.22
C ALA A 483 22.49 -14.67 8.56
N ASN A 484 23.51 -15.49 8.32
CA ASN A 484 24.89 -15.20 8.72
C ASN A 484 25.73 -14.55 7.63
N HIS A 485 25.30 -14.63 6.36
CA HIS A 485 26.08 -14.19 5.21
C HIS A 485 25.27 -13.25 4.32
N THR A 486 25.97 -12.39 3.59
CA THR A 486 25.41 -11.59 2.49
C THR A 486 25.98 -12.09 1.16
N HIS A 487 25.25 -11.83 0.09
CA HIS A 487 25.71 -12.12 -1.26
C HIS A 487 25.37 -10.99 -2.23
N GLY A 488 26.11 -10.93 -3.33
CA GLY A 488 25.94 -9.94 -4.37
C GLY A 488 26.80 -10.24 -5.60
N ILE A 489 26.57 -9.48 -6.66
CA ILE A 489 27.34 -9.52 -7.91
C ILE A 489 27.91 -8.12 -8.10
N PRO A 490 29.21 -7.89 -7.82
CA PRO A 490 29.81 -6.58 -8.02
C PRO A 490 29.78 -6.18 -9.50
N ALA A 491 29.80 -4.87 -9.76
CA ALA A 491 30.15 -4.36 -11.08
C ALA A 491 31.59 -4.79 -11.41
N MET A 492 31.85 -5.07 -12.67
CA MET A 492 33.21 -5.38 -13.13
C MET A 492 34.07 -4.12 -13.10
N GLU A 493 35.39 -4.29 -13.02
CA GLU A 493 36.32 -3.15 -13.01
C GLU A 493 36.27 -2.40 -14.35
N ASP A 494 36.56 -1.10 -14.32
CA ASP A 494 36.53 -0.25 -15.51
C ASP A 494 37.48 -0.79 -16.59
N GLY A 495 36.93 -1.11 -17.76
CA GLY A 495 37.68 -1.67 -18.89
C GLY A 495 37.52 -3.17 -19.09
N GLU A 496 36.96 -3.91 -18.13
CA GLU A 496 36.62 -5.31 -18.29
C GLU A 496 35.31 -5.46 -19.09
N SER A 497 35.43 -5.87 -20.36
CA SER A 497 34.26 -6.14 -21.19
C SER A 497 33.60 -7.46 -20.78
N HIS A 498 32.44 -7.37 -20.17
CA HIS A 498 31.59 -8.52 -19.86
C HIS A 498 30.26 -8.44 -20.57
N GLY A 499 29.91 -9.56 -21.19
CA GLY A 499 28.65 -9.75 -21.90
C GLY A 499 27.42 -9.85 -20.98
N PRO A 500 26.24 -10.09 -21.59
CA PRO A 500 24.99 -10.20 -20.86
C PRO A 500 24.90 -11.48 -20.03
N ARG A 501 24.29 -11.36 -18.85
CA ARG A 501 24.02 -12.47 -17.93
C ARG A 501 22.58 -12.40 -17.41
N ILE A 502 21.99 -13.55 -17.12
CA ILE A 502 20.70 -13.65 -16.41
C ILE A 502 20.88 -14.53 -15.17
N SER A 503 20.43 -14.03 -14.03
CA SER A 503 20.21 -14.85 -12.83
C SER A 503 18.74 -15.16 -12.67
N VAL A 504 18.42 -16.40 -12.31
CA VAL A 504 17.08 -16.83 -11.95
C VAL A 504 17.11 -17.36 -10.52
N ALA A 505 16.61 -16.57 -9.58
CA ALA A 505 16.57 -16.90 -8.17
C ALA A 505 15.19 -17.46 -7.80
N PHE A 506 15.15 -18.65 -7.20
CA PHE A 506 13.95 -19.28 -6.67
C PHE A 506 13.97 -19.26 -5.15
N LEU A 507 12.91 -18.71 -4.59
CA LEU A 507 12.73 -18.53 -3.16
C LEU A 507 11.94 -19.71 -2.58
N LEU A 508 12.60 -20.58 -1.80
CA LEU A 508 12.01 -21.80 -1.25
C LEU A 508 11.35 -21.52 0.10
N GLY A 509 10.03 -21.68 0.16
CA GLY A 509 9.26 -21.64 1.40
C GLY A 509 9.11 -23.02 2.01
N ALA A 510 8.98 -23.08 3.34
CA ALA A 510 8.68 -24.32 4.06
C ALA A 510 7.38 -24.98 3.52
N GLU A 511 7.37 -26.31 3.40
CA GLU A 511 6.10 -27.03 3.20
C GLU A 511 5.21 -26.80 4.44
N ASP A 512 3.93 -26.46 4.23
CA ASP A 512 2.97 -26.77 5.29
C ASP A 512 2.89 -28.29 5.29
N SER A 513 3.01 -28.94 6.45
CA SER A 513 2.94 -30.40 6.55
C SER A 513 1.87 -30.92 5.58
N ARG A 514 2.28 -31.73 4.59
CA ARG A 514 1.37 -32.27 3.55
C ARG A 514 0.10 -32.90 4.14
N GLU A 515 0.15 -33.30 5.41
CA GLU A 515 -0.97 -33.81 6.21
C GLU A 515 -2.12 -32.80 6.39
N ASN A 516 -1.86 -31.49 6.50
CA ASN A 516 -2.92 -30.51 6.79
C ASN A 516 -3.80 -30.16 5.57
N PHE A 517 -3.33 -30.40 4.34
CA PHE A 517 -4.14 -30.15 3.14
C PHE A 517 -5.10 -31.29 2.78
N TYR A 518 -4.83 -32.51 3.26
CA TYR A 518 -5.73 -33.67 3.05
C TYR A 518 -6.68 -33.93 4.23
N ALA A 519 -6.53 -33.19 5.34
CA ALA A 519 -7.38 -33.31 6.53
C ALA A 519 -8.61 -32.38 6.54
N MET A 520 -9.00 -31.80 5.39
CA MET A 520 -10.28 -31.10 5.28
C MET A 520 -11.39 -32.14 5.02
N PRO A 521 -12.32 -32.35 5.96
CA PRO A 521 -13.42 -33.28 5.76
C PRO A 521 -14.28 -32.81 4.59
N ASN A 522 -14.53 -33.72 3.64
CA ASN A 522 -15.59 -33.58 2.64
C ASN A 522 -16.95 -33.55 3.36
N THR A 523 -17.33 -32.41 3.91
CA THR A 523 -18.72 -32.11 4.27
C THR A 523 -19.23 -31.05 3.30
N ILE A 524 -19.84 -31.53 2.22
CA ILE A 524 -20.71 -30.75 1.35
C ILE A 524 -22.08 -30.67 2.08
N PRO A 525 -22.72 -29.49 2.18
CA PRO A 525 -24.10 -29.38 2.66
C PRO A 525 -25.12 -30.03 1.73
#